data_AF-A0A2M7CC74-F1
#
_entry.id   AF-A0A2M7CC74-F1
#
_cell.length_a   1.000
_cell.length_b   1.000
_cell.length_c   1.000
_cell.angle_alpha   90.00
_cell.angle_beta   90.00
_cell.angle_gamma   90.00
#
_symmetry.space_group_name_H-M   'P 1'
#
loop_
_entity.id
_entity.type
_entity.pdbx_description
1 polymer ?
#
loop_
_entity_poly.entity_id
_entity_poly.type
_entity_poly.pdbx_seq_one_letter_code
_entity_poly.pdbx_strand_id
1 'polypeptide(L)'
;MIDPDGRLLKHNQATQRLLGKAASELNGHFCFEVVHGSSQPIAGCPIVRMKETNRRESTIIQLGDQWLQVTVDPILNDDQQLEGAVHIIADITERKRAEERIFRLNRLYTSSLKRREVL
;
A
#
# COMPACT_ATOMS: atom_id res chain seq x y z
N MET A 1 1.35 11.48 6.70
CA MET A 1 0.08 12.07 7.16
C MET A 1 -0.53 12.82 5.99
N ILE A 2 -1.82 12.63 5.78
CA ILE A 2 -2.62 13.35 4.79
C ILE A 2 -3.67 14.20 5.49
N ASP A 3 -4.10 15.27 4.85
CA ASP A 3 -5.23 16.11 5.28
C ASP A 3 -6.59 15.44 4.96
N PRO A 4 -7.75 16.03 5.36
CA PRO A 4 -9.07 15.47 5.07
C PRO A 4 -9.37 15.29 3.58
N ASP A 5 -8.78 16.13 2.72
CA ASP A 5 -8.91 16.03 1.27
C ASP A 5 -8.02 14.92 0.68
N GLY A 6 -7.06 14.42 1.44
CA GLY A 6 -6.16 13.33 1.07
C GLY A 6 -4.84 13.82 0.45
N ARG A 7 -4.51 15.10 0.63
CA ARG A 7 -3.23 15.67 0.22
C ARG A 7 -2.18 15.41 1.29
N LEU A 8 -0.93 15.21 0.87
CA LEU A 8 0.18 15.00 1.79
C LEU A 8 0.43 16.26 2.61
N LEU A 9 0.41 16.13 3.94
CA LEU A 9 0.66 17.22 4.88
C LEU A 9 2.05 17.10 5.53
N LYS A 10 2.40 15.87 5.94
CA LYS A 10 3.69 15.56 6.57
C LYS A 10 4.16 14.19 6.11
N HIS A 11 5.47 14.07 5.88
CA HIS A 11 6.13 12.83 5.51
C HIS A 11 7.50 12.76 6.18
N ASN A 12 8.08 11.56 6.27
CA ASN A 12 9.43 11.39 6.79
C ASN A 12 10.45 11.33 5.63
N GLN A 13 11.73 11.16 5.97
CA GLN A 13 12.79 11.01 4.97
C GLN A 13 12.69 9.67 4.23
N ALA A 14 12.12 8.63 4.84
CA ALA A 14 11.91 7.34 4.17
C ALA A 14 10.93 7.47 2.99
N THR A 15 9.88 8.28 3.12
CA THR A 15 8.96 8.59 2.00
C THR A 15 9.70 9.25 0.83
N GLN A 16 10.55 10.24 1.09
CA GLN A 16 11.33 10.91 0.04
C GLN A 16 12.26 9.94 -0.69
N ARG A 17 12.96 9.07 0.05
CA ARG A 17 13.82 8.03 -0.54
C ARG A 17 13.04 7.02 -1.36
N LEU A 18 11.87 6.59 -0.87
CA LEU A 18 11.01 5.64 -1.57
C LEU A 18 10.49 6.21 -2.89
N LEU A 19 10.10 7.49 -2.90
CA LEU A 19 9.52 8.14 -4.09
C LEU A 19 10.55 8.80 -5.00
N GLY A 20 11.80 8.94 -4.54
CA GLY A 20 12.84 9.69 -5.26
C GLY A 20 12.50 11.17 -5.45
N LYS A 21 11.73 11.76 -4.53
CA LYS A 21 11.20 13.13 -4.61
C LYS A 21 11.65 13.97 -3.41
N ALA A 22 11.93 15.24 -3.65
CA ALA A 22 12.20 16.20 -2.59
C ALA A 22 10.93 16.55 -1.80
N ALA A 23 11.07 16.96 -0.54
CA ALA A 23 9.94 17.35 0.31
C ALA A 23 9.03 18.43 -0.33
N SER A 24 9.60 19.36 -1.08
CA SER A 24 8.88 20.42 -1.79
C SER A 24 7.97 19.90 -2.91
N GLU A 25 8.20 18.69 -3.40
CA GLU A 25 7.39 18.05 -4.45
C GLU A 25 6.28 17.16 -3.88
N LEU A 26 6.21 17.00 -2.55
CA LEU A 26 5.30 16.06 -1.90
C LEU A 26 4.13 16.79 -1.23
N ASN A 27 4.40 17.81 -0.41
CA ASN A 27 3.36 18.46 0.37
C ASN A 27 2.34 19.17 -0.52
N GLY A 28 1.05 19.03 -0.18
CA GLY A 28 -0.07 19.59 -0.94
C GLY A 28 -0.50 18.75 -2.15
N HIS A 29 0.28 17.76 -2.57
CA HIS A 29 -0.10 16.84 -3.64
C HIS A 29 -0.88 15.63 -3.12
N PHE A 30 -1.63 14.98 -3.99
CA PHE A 30 -2.30 13.72 -3.68
C PHE A 30 -1.35 12.54 -3.78
N CYS A 31 -1.62 11.51 -2.98
CA CYS A 31 -0.88 10.24 -3.04
C CYS A 31 -0.86 9.65 -4.46
N PHE A 32 -1.98 9.70 -5.20
CA PHE A 32 -2.03 9.14 -6.55
C PHE A 32 -1.21 9.92 -7.59
N GLU A 33 -0.97 11.21 -7.37
CA GLU A 33 -0.11 12.02 -8.24
C GLU A 33 1.36 11.62 -8.02
N VAL A 34 1.78 11.54 -6.75
CA VAL A 34 3.20 11.35 -6.42
C VAL A 34 3.64 9.89 -6.39
N VAL A 35 2.74 8.94 -6.14
CA VAL A 35 3.02 7.50 -6.07
C VAL A 35 2.70 6.81 -7.39
N HIS A 36 1.60 7.18 -8.05
CA HIS A 36 1.10 6.47 -9.22
C HIS A 36 1.26 7.25 -10.53
N GLY A 37 1.64 8.53 -10.48
CA GLY A 37 1.65 9.39 -11.67
C GLY A 37 0.27 9.54 -12.31
N SER A 38 -0.79 9.30 -11.54
CA SER A 38 -2.18 9.35 -12.00
C SER A 38 -2.78 10.72 -11.68
N SER A 39 -3.80 11.12 -12.44
CA SER A 39 -4.63 12.30 -12.13
C SER A 39 -5.83 11.98 -11.21
N GLN A 40 -6.03 10.70 -10.88
CA GLN A 40 -7.16 10.22 -10.10
C GLN A 40 -6.80 9.03 -9.20
N PRO A 41 -7.59 8.74 -8.15
CA PRO A 41 -7.39 7.56 -7.32
C PRO A 41 -7.38 6.27 -8.14
N ILE A 42 -6.53 5.31 -7.74
CA ILE A 42 -6.52 3.96 -8.32
C ILE A 42 -7.80 3.20 -7.94
N ALA A 43 -8.13 2.18 -8.73
CA ALA A 43 -9.22 1.25 -8.38
C ALA A 43 -8.95 0.62 -7.00
N GLY A 44 -9.95 0.67 -6.11
CA GLY A 44 -9.81 0.18 -4.75
C GLY A 44 -8.83 1.00 -3.89
N CYS A 45 -8.66 2.30 -4.16
CA CYS A 45 -7.82 3.18 -3.36
C CYS A 45 -8.23 3.14 -1.87
N PRO A 46 -7.30 2.84 -0.94
CA PRO A 46 -7.63 2.76 0.48
C PRO A 46 -7.96 4.13 1.09
N ILE A 47 -7.48 5.23 0.50
CA ILE A 47 -7.85 6.59 0.94
C ILE A 47 -9.35 6.84 0.66
N VAL A 48 -9.82 6.48 -0.54
CA VAL A 48 -11.25 6.66 -0.90
C VAL A 48 -12.13 5.83 0.03
N ARG A 49 -11.83 4.54 0.20
CA ARG A 49 -12.59 3.68 1.10
C ARG A 49 -12.56 4.17 2.55
N MET A 50 -11.41 4.65 3.04
CA MET A 50 -11.29 5.14 4.41
C MET A 50 -12.20 6.34 4.64
N LYS A 51 -12.31 7.26 3.67
CA LYS A 51 -13.23 8.40 3.76
C LYS A 51 -14.70 7.99 3.76
N GLU A 52 -15.03 6.88 3.10
CA GLU A 52 -16.40 6.32 3.08
C GLU A 52 -16.73 5.58 4.38
N THR A 53 -15.77 4.85 4.94
CA THR A 53 -15.99 3.96 6.09
C THR A 53 -15.64 4.58 7.44
N ASN A 54 -14.87 5.66 7.47
CA ASN A 54 -14.20 6.20 8.66
C ASN A 54 -13.46 5.13 9.47
N ARG A 55 -12.88 4.14 8.78
CA ARG A 55 -12.12 3.04 9.38
C ARG A 55 -10.76 2.88 8.72
N ARG A 56 -9.87 2.19 9.42
CA ARG A 56 -8.58 1.77 8.88
C ARG A 56 -8.78 0.89 7.66
N GLU A 57 -8.17 1.28 6.55
CA GLU A 57 -8.23 0.58 5.27
C GLU A 57 -6.83 0.21 4.80
N SER A 58 -6.72 -0.91 4.07
CA SER A 58 -5.44 -1.28 3.47
C SER A 58 -5.60 -1.97 2.12
N THR A 59 -4.56 -1.90 1.30
CA THR A 59 -4.48 -2.63 0.04
C THR A 59 -3.03 -3.01 -0.24
N ILE A 60 -2.84 -3.99 -1.12
CA ILE A 60 -1.53 -4.31 -1.69
C ILE A 60 -1.56 -3.88 -3.15
N ILE A 61 -0.58 -3.07 -3.53
CA ILE A 61 -0.35 -2.61 -4.89
C ILE A 61 0.98 -3.16 -5.39
N GLN A 62 1.10 -3.30 -6.70
CA GLN A 62 2.36 -3.59 -7.36
C GLN A 62 2.79 -2.35 -8.15
N LEU A 63 4.02 -1.89 -7.91
CA LEU A 63 4.61 -0.75 -8.60
C LEU A 63 5.96 -1.19 -9.17
N GLY A 64 6.00 -1.44 -10.49
CA GLY A 64 7.13 -2.13 -11.11
C GLY A 64 7.35 -3.51 -10.48
N ASP A 65 8.58 -3.77 -10.01
CA ASP A 65 8.95 -5.02 -9.35
C ASP A 65 8.70 -5.03 -7.83
N GLN A 66 8.20 -3.92 -7.27
CA GLN A 66 7.94 -3.78 -5.85
C GLN A 66 6.48 -4.11 -5.52
N TRP A 67 6.31 -4.82 -4.42
CA TRP A 67 5.02 -5.01 -3.77
C TRP A 67 4.92 -4.07 -2.58
N LEU A 68 3.93 -3.18 -2.59
CA LEU A 68 3.74 -2.20 -1.53
C LEU A 68 2.40 -2.47 -0.83
N GLN A 69 2.44 -2.55 0.49
CA GLN A 69 1.25 -2.52 1.33
C GLN A 69 0.97 -1.09 1.74
N VAL A 70 -0.18 -0.57 1.30
CA VAL A 70 -0.65 0.76 1.67
C VAL A 70 -1.69 0.62 2.76
N THR A 71 -1.50 1.31 3.87
CA THR A 71 -2.45 1.37 5.00
C THR A 71 -2.80 2.83 5.28
N VAL A 72 -4.09 3.10 5.48
CA VAL A 72 -4.61 4.43 5.79
C VAL A 72 -5.48 4.32 7.03
N ASP A 73 -5.13 5.09 8.07
CA ASP A 73 -5.82 5.07 9.37
C ASP A 73 -6.38 6.47 9.65
N PRO A 74 -7.71 6.66 9.69
CA PRO A 74 -8.32 7.98 9.89
C PRO A 74 -8.01 8.54 11.27
N ILE A 75 -7.84 9.86 11.31
CA ILE A 75 -7.83 10.65 12.54
C ILE A 75 -9.15 11.41 12.56
N LEU A 76 -10.01 11.09 13.53
CA LEU A 76 -11.32 11.69 13.69
C LEU A 76 -11.29 12.66 14.88
N ASN A 77 -12.00 13.78 14.75
CA ASN A 77 -12.24 14.70 15.86
C ASN A 77 -13.37 14.18 16.79
N ASP A 78 -13.67 14.95 17.84
CA ASP A 78 -14.71 14.60 18.82
C ASP A 78 -16.12 14.47 18.21
N ASP A 79 -16.37 15.17 17.10
CA ASP A 79 -17.63 15.12 16.34
C ASP A 79 -17.66 13.99 15.29
N GLN A 80 -16.71 13.05 15.34
CA GLN A 80 -16.56 11.94 14.37
C GLN A 80 -16.31 12.40 12.93
N GLN A 81 -15.78 13.61 12.75
CA GLN A 81 -15.41 14.14 11.44
C GLN A 81 -13.93 13.89 11.16
N LEU A 82 -13.61 13.65 9.89
CA LEU A 82 -12.24 13.38 9.45
C LEU A 82 -11.37 14.64 9.54
N GLU A 83 -10.34 14.61 10.38
CA GLU A 83 -9.32 15.67 10.50
C GLU A 83 -8.07 15.38 9.65
N GLY A 84 -7.89 14.11 9.27
CA GLY A 84 -6.82 13.67 8.39
C GLY A 84 -6.60 12.17 8.51
N ALA A 85 -5.45 11.67 8.04
CA ALA A 85 -5.12 10.27 8.24
C ALA A 85 -3.61 9.99 8.30
N VAL A 86 -3.27 8.93 9.02
CA VAL A 86 -1.94 8.32 8.94
C VAL A 86 -1.90 7.44 7.69
N HIS A 87 -1.00 7.79 6.76
CA HIS A 87 -0.80 7.07 5.51
C HIS A 87 0.56 6.38 5.53
N ILE A 88 0.58 5.05 5.44
CA ILE A 88 1.77 4.21 5.57
C ILE A 88 1.93 3.41 4.28
N ILE A 89 3.14 3.43 3.73
CA ILE A 89 3.55 2.58 2.61
C ILE A 89 4.67 1.66 3.14
N ALA A 90 4.44 0.35 3.11
CA ALA A 90 5.43 -0.65 3.49
C ALA A 90 5.82 -1.48 2.27
N ASP A 91 7.13 -1.57 1.99
CA ASP A 91 7.65 -2.50 0.99
C ASP A 91 7.56 -3.93 1.55
N ILE A 92 6.79 -4.78 0.89
CA ILE A 92 6.58 -6.18 1.22
C ILE A 92 7.11 -7.11 0.12
N THR A 93 8.01 -6.63 -0.74
CA THR A 93 8.54 -7.34 -1.90
C THR A 93 9.25 -8.62 -1.48
N GLU A 94 10.11 -8.57 -0.47
CA GLU A 94 10.82 -9.76 0.02
C GLU A 94 9.86 -10.80 0.59
N ARG A 95 8.84 -10.35 1.33
CA ARG A 95 7.77 -11.21 1.85
C ARG A 95 7.03 -11.91 0.72
N LYS A 96 6.59 -11.17 -0.30
CA LYS A 96 5.90 -11.71 -1.47
C LYS A 96 6.76 -12.73 -2.24
N ARG A 97 8.04 -12.42 -2.47
CA ARG A 97 8.99 -13.35 -3.10
C ARG A 97 9.20 -14.61 -2.26
N ALA A 98 9.21 -14.51 -0.94
CA ALA A 98 9.30 -15.67 -0.05
C ALA A 98 8.03 -16.54 -0.12
N GLU A 99 6.85 -15.92 -0.09
CA GLU A 99 5.55 -16.60 -0.26
C GLU A 99 5.50 -17.36 -1.60
N GLU A 100 5.94 -16.75 -2.69
CA GLU A 100 6.00 -17.37 -4.01
C GLU A 100 6.96 -18.56 -4.08
N ARG A 101 8.13 -18.46 -3.43
CA ARG A 101 9.09 -19.57 -3.34
C ARG A 101 8.48 -20.76 -2.59
N ILE A 102 7.84 -20.51 -1.45
CA ILE A 102 7.15 -21.54 -0.65
C ILE A 102 6.05 -22.19 -1.47
N PHE A 103 5.22 -21.39 -2.14
CA PHE A 103 4.14 -21.90 -3.00
C PHE A 103 4.67 -22.81 -4.12
N ARG A 104 5.75 -22.39 -4.79
CA ARG A 104 6.39 -23.16 -5.86
C ARG A 104 6.94 -24.50 -5.35
N LEU A 105 7.65 -24.48 -4.21
CA LEU A 105 8.21 -25.69 -3.59
C LEU A 105 7.10 -26.67 -3.18
N ASN A 106 6.03 -26.18 -2.53
CA ASN A 106 4.89 -27.01 -2.17
C ASN A 106 4.22 -27.66 -3.38
N ARG A 107 4.08 -26.91 -4.48
CA ARG A 107 3.51 -27.45 -5.73
C ARG A 107 4.38 -28.56 -6.30
N LEU A 108 5.70 -28.36 -6.37
CA LEU A 108 6.64 -29.38 -6.86
C LEU A 108 6.63 -30.62 -5.96
N TYR A 109 6.64 -30.44 -4.64
CA TYR A 109 6.58 -31.53 -3.67
C TYR A 109 5.31 -32.38 -3.85
N THR A 110 4.13 -31.75 -3.89
CA THR A 110 2.85 -32.45 -4.11
C THR A 110 2.82 -33.19 -5.45
N SER A 111 3.34 -32.60 -6.53
CA SER A 111 3.47 -33.27 -7.84
C SER A 111 4.48 -34.43 -7.85
N SER A 112 5.45 -34.46 -6.92
CA SER A 112 6.43 -35.54 -6.79
C SER A 112 5.87 -36.72 -5.99
N LEU A 113 5.07 -36.45 -4.94
CA LEU A 113 4.42 -37.48 -4.13
C LEU A 113 3.37 -38.25 -4.94
N LYS A 114 2.51 -37.55 -5.69
CA LYS A 114 1.52 -38.19 -6.58
C LYS A 114 2.15 -39.12 -7.63
N ARG A 115 3.43 -38.92 -7.97
CA ARG A 115 4.15 -39.78 -8.91
C ARG A 115 4.69 -41.06 -8.27
N ARG A 116 4.88 -41.08 -6.96
CA ARG A 116 5.37 -42.23 -6.20
C ARG A 116 4.26 -43.18 -5.75
N GLU A 117 3.01 -42.72 -5.66
CA GLU A 117 1.85 -43.56 -5.28
C GLU A 117 1.23 -44.32 -6.46
N VAL A 118 1.69 -44.09 -7.69
CA VAL A 118 1.22 -44.78 -8.92
C VAL A 118 2.23 -45.87 -9.37
N LEU A 119 3.18 -46.23 -8.50
CA LEU A 119 4.11 -47.34 -8.65
C LEU A 119 3.94 -48.30 -7.48
#